data_AF-A0A7C6B0Q0-F1
#
_entry.id   AF-A0A7C6B0Q0-F1
#
_cell.length_a   1.000
_cell.length_b   1.000
_cell.length_c   1.000
_cell.angle_alpha   90.00
_cell.angle_beta   90.00
_cell.angle_gamma   90.00
#
_symmetry.space_group_name_H-M   'P 1'
#
loop_
_entity.id
_entity.type
_entity.pdbx_description
1 polymer ?
#
loop_
_entity_poly.entity_id
_entity_poly.type
_entity_poly.pdbx_seq_one_letter_code
_entity_poly.pdbx_strand_id
1 'polypeptide(L)'
;MKAATVRLTSVVRNWTVAAASMLLLLSFNSFVMGAPILQLYLEGGTYDSLTDTWYLAPEGLSAGKPFRLWVIGNTSWKGTIHGVRLSMAYAAEYRTADKDLQVTLTPAQTGGLYGFTDLSLPTNPDFIQHGAAGTVPILGDGTPLPTHGIFGPNTVWQEWLLGDFDLKDSPIADFVGSVPPPSSTYGQINVYEVSITFTDGTSAHGVKVHFDAYNHVIGDNHAWYRFAPFSHDADGDVTVIPEPGSVVALTGLLAGSGLPWGVSFLRRRRTGTR
;
A
#
# COMPACT_ATOMS: atom_id res chain seq x y z
N MET A 1 61.27 41.34 -40.92
CA MET A 1 60.41 40.18 -40.58
C MET A 1 59.84 40.41 -39.18
N LYS A 2 58.53 40.65 -39.04
CA LYS A 2 57.83 40.75 -37.75
C LYS A 2 56.81 39.62 -37.71
N ALA A 3 56.98 38.68 -36.77
CA ALA A 3 56.02 37.60 -36.54
C ALA A 3 54.86 38.12 -35.69
N ALA A 4 53.62 37.92 -36.17
CA ALA A 4 52.41 38.27 -35.45
C ALA A 4 51.98 37.10 -34.55
N THR A 5 51.92 37.34 -33.25
CA THR A 5 51.42 36.38 -32.25
C THR A 5 49.90 36.50 -32.17
N VAL A 6 49.18 35.50 -32.70
CA VAL A 6 47.71 35.41 -32.61
C VAL A 6 47.32 34.85 -31.24
N ARG A 7 46.67 35.67 -30.40
CA ARG A 7 46.13 35.23 -29.09
C ARG A 7 44.80 34.50 -29.27
N LEU A 8 44.84 33.18 -29.38
CA LEU A 8 43.68 32.28 -29.26
C LEU A 8 43.37 32.01 -27.77
N THR A 9 42.70 32.93 -27.08
CA THR A 9 42.36 32.69 -25.64
C THR A 9 40.94 33.05 -25.21
N SER A 10 40.12 33.68 -26.05
CA SER A 10 38.77 34.12 -25.64
C SER A 10 37.64 33.15 -25.97
N VAL A 11 37.77 32.29 -26.98
CA VAL A 11 36.64 31.47 -27.45
C VAL A 11 36.42 30.23 -26.58
N VAL A 12 37.48 29.57 -26.11
CA VAL A 12 37.38 28.28 -25.37
C VAL A 12 36.77 28.44 -23.97
N ARG A 13 36.86 29.63 -23.38
CA ARG A 13 36.34 29.92 -22.03
C ARG A 13 34.81 30.11 -21.99
N ASN A 14 34.18 30.46 -23.11
CA ASN A 14 32.71 30.63 -23.15
C ASN A 14 31.97 29.29 -23.29
N TRP A 15 32.57 28.28 -23.91
CA TRP A 15 31.96 26.96 -24.08
C TRP A 15 31.94 26.13 -22.79
N THR A 16 32.95 26.29 -21.93
CA THR A 16 33.04 25.55 -20.65
C THR A 16 32.03 26.05 -19.62
N VAL A 17 31.77 27.36 -19.56
CA VAL A 17 30.73 27.94 -18.67
C VAL A 17 29.33 27.56 -19.15
N ALA A 18 29.08 27.51 -20.46
CA ALA A 18 27.80 27.09 -21.02
C ALA A 18 27.49 25.61 -20.74
N ALA A 19 28.48 24.71 -20.93
CA ALA A 19 28.31 23.28 -20.67
C ALA A 19 28.07 22.97 -19.17
N ALA A 20 28.79 23.63 -18.27
CA ALA A 20 28.57 23.47 -16.82
C ALA A 20 27.20 23.96 -16.36
N SER A 21 26.72 25.08 -16.94
CA SER A 21 25.38 25.62 -16.63
C SER A 21 24.26 24.70 -17.13
N MET A 22 24.45 24.05 -18.29
CA MET A 22 23.47 23.10 -18.85
C MET A 22 23.42 21.78 -18.06
N LEU A 23 24.56 21.29 -17.54
CA LEU A 23 24.60 20.14 -16.63
C LEU A 23 23.92 20.44 -15.27
N LEU A 24 24.06 21.68 -14.78
CA LEU A 24 23.41 22.15 -13.55
C LEU A 24 21.89 22.31 -13.73
N LEU A 25 21.42 22.71 -14.91
CA LEU A 25 19.99 22.81 -15.21
C LEU A 25 19.34 21.43 -15.45
N LEU A 26 20.08 20.43 -15.92
CA LEU A 26 19.59 19.06 -16.10
C LEU A 26 19.56 18.24 -14.79
N SER A 27 20.16 18.74 -13.71
CA SER A 27 20.19 18.06 -12.40
C SER A 27 19.01 18.41 -11.49
N PHE A 28 18.10 19.30 -11.93
CA PHE A 28 16.87 19.64 -11.19
C PHE A 28 15.61 19.15 -11.92
N ASN A 29 15.57 17.87 -12.33
CA ASN A 29 14.28 17.21 -12.51
C ASN A 29 13.70 16.90 -11.14
N SER A 30 13.20 17.94 -10.47
CA SER A 30 12.26 17.73 -9.37
C SER A 30 11.01 17.18 -10.02
N PHE A 31 10.81 15.86 -9.96
CA PHE A 31 9.52 15.28 -10.28
C PHE A 31 8.51 15.93 -9.33
N VAL A 32 7.78 16.91 -9.82
CA VAL A 32 6.58 17.40 -9.15
C VAL A 32 5.54 16.31 -9.36
N MET A 33 5.66 15.22 -8.62
CA MET A 33 4.59 14.23 -8.51
C MET A 33 3.54 14.88 -7.61
N GLY A 34 2.48 15.40 -8.24
CA GLY A 34 1.38 15.98 -7.50
C GLY A 34 0.72 14.90 -6.67
N ALA A 35 0.57 15.12 -5.36
CA ALA A 35 -0.17 14.21 -4.51
C ALA A 35 -1.59 14.01 -5.08
N PRO A 36 -2.07 12.76 -5.23
CA PRO A 36 -3.42 12.47 -5.69
C PRO A 36 -4.48 13.27 -4.93
N ILE A 37 -5.63 13.52 -5.58
CA ILE A 37 -6.75 14.22 -4.92
C ILE A 37 -7.23 13.45 -3.70
N LEU A 38 -7.30 12.13 -3.81
CA LEU A 38 -7.68 11.21 -2.74
C LEU A 38 -6.75 10.00 -2.87
N GLN A 39 -6.32 9.40 -1.78
CA GLN A 39 -5.50 8.17 -1.77
C GLN A 39 -5.67 7.44 -0.44
N LEU A 40 -5.37 6.14 -0.42
CA LEU A 40 -5.21 5.38 0.83
C LEU A 40 -3.75 5.08 1.11
N TYR A 41 -3.42 4.92 2.38
CA TYR A 41 -2.17 4.35 2.83
C TYR A 41 -2.42 3.39 3.99
N LEU A 42 -1.81 2.21 3.90
CA LEU A 42 -1.91 1.16 4.91
C LEU A 42 -0.62 1.14 5.73
N GLU A 43 -0.68 1.51 7.01
CA GLU A 43 0.52 1.56 7.85
C GLU A 43 1.19 0.18 7.95
N GLY A 44 2.48 0.12 7.60
CA GLY A 44 3.24 -1.13 7.56
C GLY A 44 2.93 -2.02 6.36
N GLY A 45 2.09 -1.57 5.43
CA GLY A 45 1.87 -2.24 4.16
C GLY A 45 3.09 -2.19 3.24
N THR A 46 3.11 -3.10 2.27
CA THR A 46 4.02 -3.11 1.11
C THR A 46 3.22 -2.74 -0.13
N TYR A 47 3.80 -1.91 -0.99
CA TYR A 47 3.15 -1.53 -2.23
C TYR A 47 3.40 -2.57 -3.32
N ASP A 48 2.35 -3.09 -3.95
CA ASP A 48 2.42 -3.89 -5.16
C ASP A 48 2.19 -3.00 -6.39
N SER A 49 3.24 -2.80 -7.19
CA SER A 49 3.16 -2.01 -8.42
C SER A 49 2.44 -2.69 -9.60
N LEU A 50 2.10 -3.98 -9.49
CA LEU A 50 1.37 -4.69 -10.54
C LEU A 50 -0.14 -4.45 -10.42
N THR A 51 -0.65 -4.49 -9.20
CA THR A 51 -2.06 -4.20 -8.89
C THR A 51 -2.26 -2.77 -8.43
N ASP A 52 -1.15 -2.05 -8.20
CA ASP A 52 -1.12 -0.66 -7.79
C ASP A 52 -1.66 -0.47 -6.34
N THR A 53 -1.42 -1.44 -5.46
CA THR A 53 -2.16 -1.60 -4.19
C THR A 53 -1.24 -1.84 -2.98
N TRP A 54 -1.60 -1.33 -1.80
CA TRP A 54 -0.92 -1.61 -0.53
C TRP A 54 -1.41 -2.91 0.12
N TYR A 55 -0.52 -3.77 0.60
CA TYR A 55 -0.89 -5.00 1.31
C TYR A 55 -0.08 -5.25 2.58
N LEU A 56 -0.69 -5.86 3.60
CA LEU A 56 0.02 -6.24 4.83
C LEU A 56 0.71 -7.60 4.67
N ALA A 57 1.99 -7.67 5.08
CA ALA A 57 2.80 -8.88 5.06
C ALA A 57 3.33 -9.26 6.46
N PRO A 58 3.54 -10.55 6.79
CA PRO A 58 3.27 -11.73 5.96
C PRO A 58 1.79 -11.93 5.62
N GLU A 59 1.57 -12.64 4.51
CA GLU A 59 0.25 -13.03 4.00
C GLU A 59 -0.65 -13.57 5.12
N GLY A 60 -1.88 -13.08 5.17
CA GLY A 60 -2.88 -13.49 6.15
C GLY A 60 -2.86 -12.76 7.50
N LEU A 61 -2.00 -11.75 7.67
CA LEU A 61 -2.12 -10.84 8.83
C LEU A 61 -3.29 -9.85 8.72
N SER A 62 -3.84 -9.66 7.52
CA SER A 62 -5.07 -8.89 7.33
C SER A 62 -6.20 -9.50 8.18
N ALA A 63 -6.98 -8.62 8.81
CA ALA A 63 -8.12 -8.95 9.64
C ALA A 63 -7.85 -9.81 10.92
N GLY A 64 -6.59 -9.92 11.36
CA GLY A 64 -6.23 -10.63 12.61
C GLY A 64 -5.79 -9.73 13.77
N LYS A 65 -5.08 -8.64 13.48
CA LYS A 65 -4.69 -7.60 14.45
C LYS A 65 -5.18 -6.24 13.95
N PRO A 66 -5.44 -5.29 14.87
CA PRO A 66 -5.71 -3.92 14.44
C PRO A 66 -4.56 -3.38 13.59
N PHE A 67 -4.91 -2.67 12.52
CA PHE A 67 -3.97 -1.96 11.65
C PHE A 67 -4.48 -0.54 11.42
N ARG A 68 -3.64 0.36 10.92
CA ARG A 68 -4.05 1.74 10.64
C ARG A 68 -4.20 1.98 9.15
N LEU A 69 -5.34 2.55 8.78
CA LEU A 69 -5.66 2.98 7.43
C LEU A 69 -5.74 4.51 7.41
N TRP A 70 -4.99 5.12 6.51
CA TRP A 70 -5.01 6.56 6.27
C TRP A 70 -5.83 6.82 5.02
N VAL A 71 -6.79 7.73 5.12
CA VAL A 71 -7.52 8.27 3.98
C VAL A 71 -7.07 9.71 3.81
N ILE A 72 -6.38 9.99 2.70
CA ILE A 72 -5.62 11.22 2.52
C ILE A 72 -6.25 12.02 1.38
N GLY A 73 -6.68 13.25 1.68
CA GLY A 73 -7.26 14.17 0.70
C GLY A 73 -6.37 15.38 0.43
N ASN A 74 -6.06 15.64 -0.84
CA ASN A 74 -5.39 16.86 -1.29
C ASN A 74 -6.39 18.01 -1.49
N THR A 75 -6.88 18.51 -0.36
CA THR A 75 -7.84 19.63 -0.30
C THR A 75 -7.21 20.97 -0.68
N SER A 76 -5.88 21.10 -0.65
CA SER A 76 -5.19 22.33 -1.06
C SER A 76 -5.27 22.58 -2.56
N TRP A 77 -5.35 21.52 -3.37
CA TRP A 77 -5.40 21.63 -4.83
C TRP A 77 -6.80 21.90 -5.39
N LYS A 78 -7.80 21.10 -4.98
CA LYS A 78 -9.15 21.13 -5.56
C LYS A 78 -10.25 21.62 -4.61
N GLY A 79 -9.89 22.05 -3.41
CA GLY A 79 -10.85 22.45 -2.37
C GLY A 79 -11.43 21.24 -1.65
N THR A 80 -12.62 21.40 -1.10
CA THR A 80 -13.30 20.35 -0.34
C THR A 80 -13.57 19.12 -1.19
N ILE A 81 -13.29 17.93 -0.64
CA ILE A 81 -13.72 16.65 -1.20
C ILE A 81 -15.00 16.26 -0.45
N HIS A 82 -16.11 16.21 -1.17
CA HIS A 82 -17.42 16.07 -0.55
C HIS A 82 -17.83 14.61 -0.41
N GLY A 83 -18.42 14.30 0.75
CA GLY A 83 -19.02 13.02 1.09
C GLY A 83 -18.08 11.85 0.85
N VAL A 84 -16.82 11.97 1.27
CA VAL A 84 -15.83 10.91 1.09
C VAL A 84 -16.37 9.61 1.66
N ARG A 85 -16.36 8.56 0.85
CA ARG A 85 -16.80 7.23 1.24
C ARG A 85 -15.63 6.26 1.23
N LEU A 86 -15.72 5.26 2.09
CA LEU A 86 -14.81 4.13 2.17
C LEU A 86 -15.62 2.87 1.90
N SER A 87 -15.18 2.03 0.96
CA SER A 87 -15.70 0.67 0.83
C SER A 87 -14.64 -0.35 1.21
N MET A 88 -15.09 -1.45 1.81
CA MET A 88 -14.27 -2.64 2.03
C MET A 88 -14.91 -3.81 1.27
N ALA A 89 -14.20 -4.35 0.30
CA ALA A 89 -14.57 -5.52 -0.48
C ALA A 89 -13.85 -6.78 0.02
N TYR A 90 -14.50 -7.93 -0.08
CA TYR A 90 -13.96 -9.23 0.34
C TYR A 90 -14.72 -10.38 -0.31
N ALA A 91 -14.15 -11.58 -0.23
CA ALA A 91 -14.76 -12.76 -0.85
C ALA A 91 -16.14 -13.07 -0.25
N ALA A 92 -17.11 -13.33 -1.13
CA ALA A 92 -18.50 -13.60 -0.77
C ALA A 92 -18.65 -14.85 0.11
N GLU A 93 -17.71 -15.78 0.07
CA GLU A 93 -17.70 -16.99 0.92
C GLU A 93 -17.61 -16.66 2.42
N TYR A 94 -17.11 -15.48 2.79
CA TYR A 94 -17.05 -15.04 4.19
C TYR A 94 -18.36 -14.46 4.70
N ARG A 95 -19.34 -14.21 3.81
CA ARG A 95 -20.68 -13.71 4.16
C ARG A 95 -21.73 -14.79 3.93
N THR A 96 -22.30 -15.27 5.02
CA THR A 96 -23.40 -16.22 5.06
C THR A 96 -24.60 -15.59 5.79
N ALA A 97 -25.71 -16.33 5.91
CA ALA A 97 -26.90 -15.84 6.62
C ALA A 97 -26.63 -15.56 8.12
N ASP A 98 -25.70 -16.30 8.73
CA ASP A 98 -25.46 -16.26 10.19
C ASP A 98 -24.09 -15.66 10.55
N LYS A 99 -23.25 -15.36 9.55
CA LYS A 99 -21.86 -14.95 9.75
C LYS A 99 -21.41 -13.99 8.66
N ASP A 100 -20.84 -12.87 9.05
CA ASP A 100 -20.20 -11.90 8.15
C ASP A 100 -18.96 -11.30 8.81
N LEU A 101 -18.18 -10.49 8.07
CA LEU A 101 -17.15 -9.64 8.65
C LEU A 101 -17.76 -8.45 9.39
N GLN A 102 -17.33 -8.22 10.61
CA GLN A 102 -17.58 -7.02 11.39
C GLN A 102 -16.32 -6.15 11.40
N VAL A 103 -16.44 -4.94 10.86
CA VAL A 103 -15.35 -3.96 10.81
C VAL A 103 -15.63 -2.84 11.81
N THR A 104 -14.62 -2.49 12.60
CA THR A 104 -14.63 -1.30 13.44
C THR A 104 -13.57 -0.34 12.93
N LEU A 105 -13.98 0.90 12.66
CA LEU A 105 -13.12 2.00 12.25
C LEU A 105 -13.06 3.01 13.40
N THR A 106 -11.97 2.99 14.16
CA THR A 106 -11.80 3.90 15.30
C THR A 106 -10.95 5.09 14.87
N PRO A 107 -11.44 6.34 14.94
CA PRO A 107 -10.63 7.53 14.67
C PRO A 107 -9.33 7.54 15.46
N ALA A 108 -8.24 7.86 14.77
CA ALA A 108 -6.90 7.99 15.33
C ALA A 108 -6.18 9.16 14.67
N GLN A 109 -4.96 9.44 15.14
CA GLN A 109 -4.05 10.39 14.53
C GLN A 109 -2.83 9.65 13.99
N THR A 110 -2.08 10.28 13.09
CA THR A 110 -0.82 9.73 12.55
C THR A 110 0.23 9.48 13.65
N GLY A 111 0.13 10.20 14.78
CA GLY A 111 1.11 10.12 15.87
C GLY A 111 2.52 10.60 15.49
N GLY A 112 2.65 11.38 14.39
CA GLY A 112 3.95 11.82 13.89
C GLY A 112 4.73 10.77 13.09
N LEU A 113 4.09 9.67 12.70
CA LEU A 113 4.73 8.58 11.97
C LEU A 113 5.38 9.11 10.68
N TYR A 114 6.66 8.77 10.47
CA TYR A 114 7.48 9.25 9.35
C TYR A 114 7.55 10.79 9.18
N GLY A 115 7.24 11.55 10.24
CA GLY A 115 7.21 13.01 10.21
C GLY A 115 5.89 13.61 9.73
N PHE A 116 4.86 12.80 9.43
CA PHE A 116 3.53 13.29 9.10
C PHE A 116 2.80 13.67 10.38
N THR A 117 2.58 14.97 10.59
CA THR A 117 1.81 15.49 11.72
C THR A 117 0.39 15.81 11.28
N ASP A 118 -0.60 15.10 11.82
CA ASP A 118 -2.02 15.41 11.68
C ASP A 118 -2.53 15.94 13.02
N LEU A 119 -3.12 17.14 13.00
CA LEU A 119 -3.60 17.83 14.20
C LEU A 119 -5.08 17.56 14.47
N SER A 120 -5.81 17.10 13.45
CA SER A 120 -7.22 16.77 13.57
C SER A 120 -7.41 15.34 14.07
N LEU A 121 -8.60 15.07 14.60
CA LEU A 121 -9.09 13.71 14.81
C LEU A 121 -10.30 13.56 13.88
N PRO A 122 -10.34 12.54 13.00
CA PRO A 122 -11.47 12.38 12.12
C PRO A 122 -12.75 12.06 12.89
N THR A 123 -13.90 12.35 12.29
CA THR A 123 -15.19 11.93 12.82
C THR A 123 -15.35 10.41 12.71
N ASN A 124 -16.22 9.84 13.55
CA ASN A 124 -16.59 8.42 13.42
C ASN A 124 -17.23 8.18 12.05
N PRO A 125 -16.82 7.14 11.30
CA PRO A 125 -17.48 6.78 10.06
C PRO A 125 -18.92 6.31 10.27
N ASP A 126 -19.84 6.79 9.44
CA ASP A 126 -21.23 6.32 9.45
C ASP A 126 -21.37 5.12 8.52
N PHE A 127 -21.79 3.97 9.04
CA PHE A 127 -22.10 2.82 8.19
C PHE A 127 -23.30 3.12 7.27
N ILE A 128 -23.13 2.88 5.98
CA ILE A 128 -24.16 3.13 4.96
C ILE A 128 -24.89 1.84 4.61
N GLN A 129 -24.16 0.83 4.11
CA GLN A 129 -24.79 -0.36 3.54
C GLN A 129 -23.86 -1.56 3.38
N HIS A 130 -24.50 -2.72 3.17
CA HIS A 130 -23.87 -3.93 2.62
C HIS A 130 -24.17 -4.03 1.12
N GLY A 131 -23.14 -4.25 0.31
CA GLY A 131 -23.27 -4.58 -1.10
C GLY A 131 -23.46 -6.06 -1.36
N ALA A 132 -24.36 -6.42 -2.27
CA ALA A 132 -24.57 -7.80 -2.69
C ALA A 132 -23.43 -8.31 -3.60
N ALA A 133 -23.28 -9.63 -3.70
CA ALA A 133 -22.28 -10.23 -4.57
C ALA A 133 -22.51 -9.82 -6.04
N GLY A 134 -21.46 -9.46 -6.77
CA GLY A 134 -21.56 -8.99 -8.16
C GLY A 134 -21.99 -7.54 -8.34
N THR A 135 -22.21 -6.80 -7.24
CA THR A 135 -22.51 -5.36 -7.30
C THR A 135 -21.28 -4.52 -7.01
N VAL A 136 -21.34 -3.24 -7.34
CA VAL A 136 -20.26 -2.27 -7.08
C VAL A 136 -20.82 -1.06 -6.31
N PRO A 137 -20.00 -0.34 -5.53
CA PRO A 137 -20.44 0.88 -4.88
C PRO A 137 -20.93 1.93 -5.87
N ILE A 138 -21.80 2.82 -5.43
CA ILE A 138 -22.41 3.85 -6.26
C ILE A 138 -21.89 5.22 -5.84
N LEU A 139 -21.34 5.96 -6.81
CA LEU A 139 -20.85 7.33 -6.64
C LEU A 139 -21.99 8.30 -6.29
N GLY A 140 -21.64 9.52 -5.87
CA GLY A 140 -22.63 10.52 -5.48
C GLY A 140 -23.60 10.95 -6.61
N ASP A 141 -23.26 10.75 -7.88
CA ASP A 141 -24.16 10.97 -9.04
C ASP A 141 -25.05 9.77 -9.38
N GLY A 142 -24.94 8.66 -8.64
CA GLY A 142 -25.66 7.43 -8.95
C GLY A 142 -24.94 6.53 -9.96
N THR A 143 -23.77 6.92 -10.49
CA THR A 143 -23.00 6.07 -11.38
C THR A 143 -22.22 5.01 -10.62
N PRO A 144 -21.97 3.82 -11.21
CA PRO A 144 -21.18 2.79 -10.57
C PRO A 144 -19.71 3.23 -10.40
N LEU A 145 -19.09 2.86 -9.28
CA LEU A 145 -17.64 2.97 -9.10
C LEU A 145 -16.95 2.22 -10.26
N PRO A 146 -16.01 2.86 -10.98
CA PRO A 146 -15.29 2.19 -12.08
C PRO A 146 -14.70 0.87 -11.63
N THR A 147 -14.95 -0.20 -12.39
CA THR A 147 -14.49 -1.55 -12.04
C THR A 147 -13.01 -1.71 -12.32
N HIS A 148 -12.25 -2.13 -11.30
CA HIS A 148 -10.82 -2.50 -11.43
C HIS A 148 -10.52 -3.92 -10.97
N GLY A 149 -11.46 -4.83 -11.18
CA GLY A 149 -11.25 -6.26 -11.00
C GLY A 149 -11.55 -6.79 -9.60
N ILE A 150 -11.62 -5.93 -8.58
CA ILE A 150 -11.97 -6.34 -7.22
C ILE A 150 -13.46 -6.65 -7.09
N PHE A 151 -14.32 -5.79 -7.62
CA PHE A 151 -15.76 -6.01 -7.58
C PHE A 151 -16.22 -6.96 -8.69
N GLY A 152 -16.89 -8.04 -8.31
CA GLY A 152 -17.36 -9.07 -9.24
C GLY A 152 -18.27 -10.10 -8.59
N PRO A 153 -18.70 -11.14 -9.33
CA PRO A 153 -19.72 -12.11 -8.89
C PRO A 153 -19.43 -12.84 -7.57
N ASN A 154 -18.17 -12.89 -7.14
CA ASN A 154 -17.73 -13.54 -5.90
C ASN A 154 -17.23 -12.56 -4.83
N THR A 155 -17.52 -11.28 -5.00
CA THR A 155 -17.08 -10.21 -4.09
C THR A 155 -18.31 -9.54 -3.49
N VAL A 156 -18.33 -9.45 -2.17
CA VAL A 156 -19.27 -8.61 -1.43
C VAL A 156 -18.53 -7.41 -0.84
N TRP A 157 -19.25 -6.39 -0.42
CA TRP A 157 -18.64 -5.20 0.17
C TRP A 157 -19.48 -4.58 1.28
N GLN A 158 -18.86 -3.69 2.04
CA GLN A 158 -19.46 -2.81 3.04
C GLN A 158 -19.01 -1.37 2.76
N GLU A 159 -19.83 -0.37 3.09
CA GLU A 159 -19.54 1.04 2.80
C GLU A 159 -19.82 1.93 4.01
N TRP A 160 -18.94 2.90 4.21
CA TRP A 160 -19.03 3.92 5.25
C TRP A 160 -18.88 5.33 4.67
N LEU A 161 -19.56 6.31 5.26
CA LEU A 161 -19.38 7.73 5.02
C LEU A 161 -18.34 8.28 6.00
N LEU A 162 -17.28 8.89 5.47
CA LEU A 162 -16.23 9.55 6.27
C LEU A 162 -16.47 11.05 6.45
N GLY A 163 -17.42 11.62 5.71
CA GLY A 163 -17.73 13.05 5.72
C GLY A 163 -16.99 13.84 4.65
N ASP A 164 -17.06 15.17 4.76
CA ASP A 164 -16.34 16.08 3.87
C ASP A 164 -14.89 16.23 4.34
N PHE A 165 -13.95 16.28 3.39
CA PHE A 165 -12.56 16.63 3.67
C PHE A 165 -12.34 18.07 3.24
N ASP A 166 -12.28 18.99 4.21
CA ASP A 166 -12.15 20.43 4.02
C ASP A 166 -10.96 21.05 4.77
N LEU A 167 -10.22 20.26 5.54
CA LEU A 167 -9.05 20.71 6.30
C LEU A 167 -7.79 20.73 5.46
N LYS A 168 -6.83 21.59 5.84
CA LYS A 168 -5.49 21.75 5.23
C LYS A 168 -4.40 21.76 6.28
N ASP A 169 -4.54 20.90 7.29
CA ASP A 169 -3.74 20.91 8.51
C ASP A 169 -2.64 19.86 8.55
N SER A 170 -2.65 18.93 7.60
CA SER A 170 -1.71 17.80 7.53
C SER A 170 -0.79 17.95 6.33
N PRO A 171 0.55 17.79 6.47
CA PRO A 171 1.41 17.64 5.30
C PRO A 171 1.04 16.34 4.60
N ILE A 172 0.90 16.37 3.28
CA ILE A 172 0.57 15.19 2.48
C ILE A 172 1.69 14.93 1.47
N ALA A 173 1.73 13.73 0.94
CA ALA A 173 2.69 13.32 -0.08
C ALA A 173 2.05 12.26 -0.97
N ASP A 174 2.79 11.75 -1.94
CA ASP A 174 2.33 10.70 -2.83
C ASP A 174 2.77 9.32 -2.31
N PHE A 175 1.84 8.55 -1.76
CA PHE A 175 2.10 7.24 -1.16
C PHE A 175 2.09 6.12 -2.23
N VAL A 176 2.86 6.29 -3.31
CA VAL A 176 3.10 5.25 -4.34
C VAL A 176 4.48 4.63 -4.16
N GLY A 177 4.56 3.31 -4.24
CA GLY A 177 5.83 2.56 -4.30
C GLY A 177 6.60 2.47 -2.98
N SER A 178 6.55 3.51 -2.15
CA SER A 178 7.18 3.57 -0.83
C SER A 178 6.53 4.65 0.03
N VAL A 179 6.85 4.68 1.32
CA VAL A 179 6.45 5.79 2.19
C VAL A 179 7.31 7.01 1.87
N PRO A 180 6.75 8.09 1.32
CA PRO A 180 7.50 9.31 1.02
C PRO A 180 7.80 10.10 2.31
N PRO A 181 8.79 11.01 2.31
CA PRO A 181 8.86 12.05 3.33
C PRO A 181 7.67 13.03 3.19
N PRO A 182 7.26 13.72 4.27
CA PRO A 182 6.26 14.78 4.19
C PRO A 182 6.66 15.85 3.16
N SER A 183 5.71 16.26 2.31
CA SER A 183 5.95 17.31 1.32
C SER A 183 5.55 18.69 1.85
N SER A 184 5.82 19.75 1.08
CA SER A 184 5.30 21.10 1.37
C SER A 184 3.82 21.27 1.00
N THR A 185 3.19 20.25 0.45
CA THR A 185 1.75 20.25 0.11
C THR A 185 0.96 19.85 1.34
N TYR A 186 -0.13 20.58 1.62
CA TYR A 186 -1.01 20.30 2.75
C TYR A 186 -2.37 19.78 2.27
N GLY A 187 -3.02 19.02 3.14
CA GLY A 187 -4.35 18.48 2.92
C GLY A 187 -4.92 18.01 4.25
N GLN A 188 -5.73 16.97 4.17
CA GLN A 188 -6.33 16.32 5.32
C GLN A 188 -5.94 14.84 5.32
N ILE A 189 -5.54 14.33 6.48
CA ILE A 189 -5.33 12.91 6.70
C ILE A 189 -6.37 12.46 7.74
N ASN A 190 -7.24 11.53 7.38
CA ASN A 190 -8.10 10.86 8.34
C ASN A 190 -7.53 9.47 8.62
N VAL A 191 -7.02 9.25 9.84
CA VAL A 191 -6.49 7.95 10.25
C VAL A 191 -7.56 7.16 11.01
N TYR A 192 -7.69 5.88 10.69
CA TYR A 192 -8.54 4.94 11.41
C TYR A 192 -7.74 3.73 11.85
N GLU A 193 -7.85 3.38 13.14
CA GLU A 193 -7.50 2.05 13.62
C GLU A 193 -8.62 1.08 13.23
N VAL A 194 -8.29 0.16 12.34
CA VAL A 194 -9.19 -0.81 11.73
C VAL A 194 -9.06 -2.13 12.47
N SER A 195 -10.16 -2.64 13.00
CA SER A 195 -10.26 -4.00 13.52
C SER A 195 -11.32 -4.77 12.74
N ILE A 196 -11.00 -5.99 12.33
CA ILE A 196 -11.89 -6.86 11.57
C ILE A 196 -12.00 -8.18 12.32
N THR A 197 -13.23 -8.60 12.57
CA THR A 197 -13.56 -9.89 13.16
C THR A 197 -14.75 -10.47 12.40
N PHE A 198 -15.15 -11.70 12.70
CA PHE A 198 -16.46 -12.17 12.28
C PHE A 198 -17.53 -11.70 13.27
N THR A 199 -18.78 -11.58 12.81
CA THR A 199 -19.94 -11.16 13.63
C THR A 199 -20.22 -12.08 14.83
N ASP A 200 -19.70 -13.31 14.82
CA ASP A 200 -19.73 -14.26 15.95
C ASP A 200 -18.59 -14.04 16.97
N GLY A 201 -17.78 -13.00 16.78
CA GLY A 201 -16.61 -12.66 17.60
C GLY A 201 -15.36 -13.49 17.30
N THR A 202 -15.40 -14.41 16.34
CA THR A 202 -14.22 -15.18 15.95
C THR A 202 -13.23 -14.34 15.14
N SER A 203 -11.96 -14.74 15.16
CA SER A 203 -10.90 -14.04 14.43
C SER A 203 -11.12 -14.15 12.91
N ALA A 204 -10.95 -13.03 12.22
CA ALA A 204 -10.93 -12.98 10.76
C ALA A 204 -9.49 -13.06 10.19
N HIS A 205 -8.51 -13.51 10.98
CA HIS A 205 -7.13 -13.68 10.54
C HIS A 205 -7.06 -14.55 9.28
N GLY A 206 -6.34 -14.08 8.26
CA GLY A 206 -6.22 -14.75 6.96
C GLY A 206 -7.21 -14.26 5.91
N VAL A 207 -8.21 -13.46 6.30
CA VAL A 207 -9.18 -12.91 5.36
C VAL A 207 -8.53 -11.79 4.55
N LYS A 208 -8.74 -11.86 3.23
CA LYS A 208 -8.32 -10.86 2.26
C LYS A 208 -9.41 -9.81 2.14
N VAL A 209 -9.04 -8.55 2.30
CA VAL A 209 -9.95 -7.42 2.20
C VAL A 209 -9.30 -6.34 1.34
N HIS A 210 -10.11 -5.67 0.55
CA HIS A 210 -9.71 -4.57 -0.31
C HIS A 210 -10.43 -3.29 0.11
N PHE A 211 -9.72 -2.17 0.24
CA PHE A 211 -10.31 -0.87 0.55
C PHE A 211 -10.21 0.08 -0.63
N ASP A 212 -11.30 0.82 -0.87
CA ASP A 212 -11.37 1.91 -1.84
C ASP A 212 -11.93 3.17 -1.18
N ALA A 213 -11.34 4.34 -1.48
CA ALA A 213 -11.92 5.63 -1.13
C ALA A 213 -12.32 6.43 -2.37
N TYR A 214 -13.48 7.07 -2.31
CA TYR A 214 -14.04 7.82 -3.43
C TYR A 214 -14.99 8.91 -2.98
N ASN A 215 -15.26 9.86 -3.89
CA ASN A 215 -16.54 10.51 -4.15
C ASN A 215 -16.30 11.68 -5.11
N HIS A 216 -16.37 12.97 -4.72
CA HIS A 216 -16.18 14.07 -5.67
C HIS A 216 -15.62 15.36 -5.07
N VAL A 217 -15.08 16.20 -5.95
CA VAL A 217 -14.78 17.62 -5.69
C VAL A 217 -15.72 18.47 -6.54
N ILE A 218 -16.11 19.65 -6.07
CA ILE A 218 -16.95 20.57 -6.84
C ILE A 218 -16.08 21.71 -7.40
N GLY A 219 -16.16 21.97 -8.71
CA GLY A 219 -15.44 23.07 -9.36
C GLY A 219 -16.22 23.63 -10.56
N ASP A 220 -16.26 24.95 -10.71
CA ASP A 220 -16.91 25.67 -11.81
C ASP A 220 -18.34 25.18 -12.12
N ASN A 221 -19.18 25.04 -11.09
CA ASN A 221 -20.56 24.51 -11.14
C ASN A 221 -20.70 23.05 -11.61
N HIS A 222 -19.60 22.30 -11.68
CA HIS A 222 -19.61 20.87 -12.03
C HIS A 222 -19.06 20.03 -10.87
N ALA A 223 -19.71 18.90 -10.60
CA ALA A 223 -19.18 17.87 -9.72
C ALA A 223 -18.22 16.99 -10.51
N TRP A 224 -17.01 16.85 -10.00
CA TRP A 224 -15.97 16.00 -10.56
C TRP A 224 -15.80 14.80 -9.65
N TYR A 225 -16.39 13.67 -10.04
CA TYR A 225 -16.21 12.43 -9.30
C TYR A 225 -14.76 11.97 -9.40
N ARG A 226 -14.17 11.72 -8.23
CA ARG A 226 -12.80 11.32 -8.01
C ARG A 226 -12.79 10.03 -7.21
N PHE A 227 -12.13 9.07 -7.83
CA PHE A 227 -11.66 7.86 -7.20
C PHE A 227 -10.25 8.15 -6.69
N ALA A 228 -9.88 7.65 -5.50
CA ALA A 228 -8.47 7.52 -5.18
C ALA A 228 -7.81 6.72 -6.32
N PRO A 229 -6.85 7.24 -7.10
CA PRO A 229 -6.37 6.53 -8.26
C PRO A 229 -5.89 5.13 -7.85
N PHE A 230 -6.09 4.16 -8.76
CA PHE A 230 -5.82 2.74 -8.55
C PHE A 230 -4.50 2.44 -7.86
N SER A 231 -3.47 3.30 -8.05
CA SER A 231 -2.14 3.30 -7.41
C SER A 231 -2.11 3.49 -5.90
N HIS A 232 -3.25 3.44 -5.22
CA HIS A 232 -3.34 3.71 -3.79
C HIS A 232 -4.42 2.90 -3.10
N ASP A 233 -4.94 1.85 -3.72
CA ASP A 233 -5.88 0.97 -3.01
C ASP A 233 -5.13 0.17 -1.92
N ALA A 234 -5.85 -0.56 -1.06
CA ALA A 234 -5.23 -1.47 -0.09
C ALA A 234 -5.89 -2.86 -0.12
N ASP A 235 -5.15 -3.91 -0.46
CA ASP A 235 -5.60 -5.31 -0.60
C ASP A 235 -4.80 -6.25 0.33
N GLY A 236 -5.35 -7.41 0.64
CA GLY A 236 -4.69 -8.48 1.36
C GLY A 236 -4.55 -9.76 0.52
N ASP A 237 -4.21 -9.70 -0.77
CA ASP A 237 -4.11 -10.89 -1.63
C ASP A 237 -2.67 -11.31 -1.97
N VAL A 238 -2.37 -12.62 -1.83
CA VAL A 238 -1.35 -13.30 -2.64
C VAL A 238 -1.79 -14.74 -2.93
N THR A 239 -1.52 -15.18 -4.16
CA THR A 239 -1.49 -16.57 -4.60
C THR A 239 -0.39 -17.35 -3.87
N VAL A 240 -0.76 -18.30 -3.02
CA VAL A 240 0.18 -19.24 -2.40
C VAL A 240 0.87 -20.03 -3.51
N ILE A 241 2.14 -19.73 -3.79
CA ILE A 241 3.02 -20.70 -4.45
C ILE A 241 3.31 -21.75 -3.36
N PRO A 242 2.85 -23.01 -3.51
CA PRO A 242 3.19 -24.04 -2.53
C PRO A 242 4.72 -24.09 -2.45
N GLU A 243 5.27 -23.90 -1.25
CA GLU A 243 6.69 -24.16 -1.05
C GLU A 243 6.96 -25.56 -1.59
N PRO A 244 7.87 -25.72 -2.56
CA PRO A 244 8.13 -27.04 -3.10
C PRO A 244 8.65 -27.87 -1.93
N GLY A 245 7.98 -28.98 -1.62
CA GLY A 245 8.31 -29.92 -0.54
C GLY A 245 9.75 -30.48 -0.57
N SER A 246 10.59 -29.99 -1.47
CA SER A 246 12.02 -30.17 -1.61
C SER A 246 12.84 -29.85 -0.36
N VAL A 247 12.46 -28.85 0.46
CA VAL A 247 13.26 -28.48 1.65
C VAL A 247 13.09 -29.51 2.79
N VAL A 248 11.88 -30.07 2.94
CA VAL A 248 11.61 -31.16 3.89
C VAL A 248 12.18 -32.49 3.37
N ALA A 249 12.16 -32.73 2.06
CA ALA A 249 12.78 -33.92 1.47
C ALA A 249 14.32 -33.93 1.61
N LEU A 250 14.99 -32.79 1.52
CA LEU A 250 16.45 -32.69 1.66
C LEU A 250 16.93 -32.83 3.11
N THR A 251 16.15 -32.35 4.09
CA THR A 251 16.45 -32.58 5.52
C THR A 251 16.20 -34.03 5.93
N GLY A 252 15.21 -34.70 5.35
CA GLY A 252 14.99 -36.14 5.56
C GLY A 252 16.12 -37.03 5.00
N LEU A 253 16.69 -36.68 3.84
CA LEU A 253 17.77 -37.48 3.23
C LEU A 253 19.11 -37.36 3.98
N LEU A 254 19.38 -36.21 4.60
CA LEU A 254 20.61 -35.99 5.38
C LEU A 254 20.54 -36.58 6.79
N ALA A 255 19.34 -36.65 7.39
CA ALA A 255 19.15 -37.29 8.69
C ALA A 255 19.07 -38.83 8.62
N GLY A 256 18.79 -39.41 7.44
CA GLY A 256 18.57 -40.85 7.25
C GLY A 256 19.80 -41.68 6.86
N SER A 257 20.96 -41.07 6.57
CA SER A 257 22.16 -41.78 6.07
C SER A 257 23.18 -42.13 7.16
N GLY A 258 22.71 -42.43 8.37
CA GLY A 258 23.49 -43.12 9.40
C GLY A 258 23.70 -44.59 9.05
N LEU A 259 24.54 -44.90 8.08
CA LEU A 259 25.01 -46.26 7.79
C LEU A 259 26.15 -46.64 8.75
N PRO A 260 25.99 -47.69 9.59
CA PRO A 260 27.07 -48.20 10.42
C PRO A 260 27.87 -49.26 9.66
N TRP A 261 28.92 -48.87 8.93
CA TRP A 261 29.83 -49.80 8.27
C TRP A 261 31.26 -49.57 8.75
N GLY A 262 31.81 -50.54 9.50
CA GLY A 262 33.23 -50.51 9.83
C GLY A 262 33.69 -51.41 10.98
N VAL A 263 33.14 -52.61 11.16
CA VAL A 263 33.78 -53.64 12.00
C VAL A 263 34.19 -54.80 11.12
N SER A 264 35.47 -54.87 10.79
CA SER A 264 36.09 -56.11 10.30
C SER A 264 37.59 -56.12 10.56
N PHE A 265 37.92 -56.75 11.68
CA PHE A 265 38.92 -57.82 11.81
C PHE A 265 39.99 -57.95 10.72
N LEU A 266 41.25 -57.78 11.14
CA LEU A 266 42.47 -58.47 10.68
C LEU A 266 43.59 -57.99 11.64
N ARG A 267 44.55 -58.77 12.14
CA ARG A 267 44.94 -60.17 11.95
C ARG A 267 46.18 -60.41 12.83
N ARG A 268 46.22 -61.56 13.52
CA ARG A 268 47.40 -62.37 13.91
C ARG A 268 48.52 -61.74 14.77
N ARG A 269 49.34 -62.48 15.53
CA ARG A 269 49.38 -63.84 16.13
C ARG A 269 50.84 -64.00 16.61
N ARG A 270 51.03 -64.46 17.87
CA ARG A 270 52.24 -65.15 18.41
C ARG A 270 53.53 -64.31 18.44
N THR A 271 54.49 -64.48 19.35
CA THR A 271 54.97 -65.62 20.16
C THR A 271 55.88 -65.01 21.22
N GLY A 272 55.92 -65.48 22.47
CA GLY A 272 57.02 -66.35 22.87
C GLY A 272 57.47 -66.04 24.30
N THR A 273 57.76 -67.12 25.01
CA THR A 273 58.22 -67.28 26.39
C THR A 273 59.63 -66.72 26.66
N ARG A 274 59.85 -66.12 27.84
CA ARG A 274 60.58 -66.71 28.97
C ARG A 274 60.49 -65.80 30.19
#